data_AF-A0A3S4VGL1-F1
#
_entry.id   AF-A0A3S4VGL1-F1
#
_cell.length_a   1.000
_cell.length_b   1.000
_cell.length_c   1.000
_cell.angle_alpha   90.00
_cell.angle_beta   90.00
_cell.angle_gamma   90.00
#
_symmetry.space_group_name_H-M   'P 1'
#
loop_
_entity.id
_entity.type
_entity.pdbx_description
1 polymer ?
#
loop_
_entity_poly.entity_id
_entity_poly.type
_entity_poly.pdbx_seq_one_letter_code
_entity_poly.pdbx_strand_id
1 'polypeptide(L)'
;MAGIFLSLMKRFYIMKSELLVPKNILFALIAFGFLFNFSALSFDFEKMGIPLEVSNVLISLGLISSFIATIILIVDVFKNNVNAKYIWTVAFLFSGGLIGFFYLRSRDYYLKISNQ
;
A
#
# COMPACT_ATOMS: atom_id res chain seq x y z
N MET A 1 -38.67 -14.77 24.86
CA MET A 1 -37.34 -14.76 25.50
C MET A 1 -36.19 -15.00 24.51
N ALA A 2 -36.27 -16.01 23.63
CA ALA A 2 -35.23 -16.30 22.62
C ALA A 2 -34.97 -15.15 21.61
N GLY A 3 -35.99 -14.40 21.21
CA GLY A 3 -35.84 -13.31 20.22
C GLY A 3 -35.02 -12.10 20.71
N ILE A 4 -35.12 -11.75 22.01
CA ILE A 4 -34.35 -10.65 22.61
C ILE A 4 -32.89 -11.07 22.78
N PHE A 5 -32.64 -12.31 23.20
CA PHE A 5 -31.30 -12.87 23.30
C PHE A 5 -30.60 -12.97 21.94
N LEU A 6 -31.30 -13.43 20.90
CA LEU A 6 -30.78 -13.42 19.52
C LEU A 6 -30.53 -12.00 18.98
N SER A 7 -31.40 -11.04 19.31
CA SER A 7 -31.23 -9.63 18.94
C SER A 7 -30.00 -9.01 19.61
N LEU A 8 -29.81 -9.28 20.91
CA LEU A 8 -28.65 -8.84 21.68
C LEU A 8 -27.36 -9.51 21.19
N MET A 9 -27.39 -10.82 20.88
CA MET A 9 -26.27 -11.53 20.28
C MET A 9 -25.89 -10.95 18.90
N LYS A 10 -26.87 -10.67 18.04
CA LYS A 10 -26.62 -9.98 16.75
C LYS A 10 -26.04 -8.58 16.96
N ARG A 11 -26.48 -7.85 17.98
CA ARG A 11 -25.96 -6.53 18.32
C ARG A 11 -24.49 -6.55 18.73
N PHE A 12 -24.08 -7.56 19.50
CA PHE A 12 -22.68 -7.75 19.88
C PHE A 12 -21.81 -8.25 18.71
N TYR A 13 -22.38 -9.02 17.78
CA TYR A 13 -21.63 -9.62 16.66
C TYR A 13 -21.34 -8.64 15.51
N ILE A 14 -22.02 -7.49 15.43
CA ILE A 14 -21.91 -6.54 14.31
C ILE A 14 -21.35 -5.19 14.77
N MET A 15 -20.34 -5.18 15.63
CA MET A 15 -19.52 -3.97 15.80
C MET A 15 -18.36 -4.04 14.80
N LYS A 16 -18.63 -3.64 13.56
CA LYS A 16 -17.56 -3.35 12.59
C LYS A 16 -16.73 -2.22 13.18
N SER A 17 -15.45 -2.48 13.38
CA SER A 17 -14.55 -1.48 13.90
C SER A 17 -14.28 -0.42 12.83
N GLU A 18 -14.17 0.83 13.26
CA GLU A 18 -13.77 1.90 12.36
C GLU A 18 -12.33 1.68 11.86
N LEU A 19 -12.08 2.16 10.64
CA LEU A 19 -10.75 2.20 10.04
C LEU A 19 -9.81 2.97 10.97
N LEU A 20 -8.55 2.54 11.05
CA LEU A 20 -7.52 3.21 11.84
C LEU A 20 -7.29 4.66 11.41
N VAL A 21 -7.52 4.94 10.13
CA VAL A 21 -7.34 6.25 9.51
C VAL A 21 -8.58 6.54 8.67
N PRO A 22 -9.06 7.80 8.61
CA PRO A 22 -10.17 8.19 7.75
C PRO A 22 -9.97 7.73 6.30
N LYS A 23 -11.05 7.23 5.67
CA LYS A 23 -11.02 6.72 4.29
C LYS A 23 -10.37 7.68 3.30
N ASN A 24 -10.67 8.98 3.42
CA ASN A 24 -10.15 10.00 2.51
C ASN A 24 -8.61 10.08 2.55
N ILE A 25 -8.03 9.97 3.76
CA ILE A 25 -6.58 9.99 3.95
C ILE A 25 -5.97 8.68 3.43
N LEU A 26 -6.61 7.54 3.66
CA LEU A 26 -6.15 6.25 3.14
C LEU A 26 -6.16 6.22 1.60
N PHE A 27 -7.21 6.76 0.97
CA PHE A 27 -7.27 6.92 -0.48
C PHE A 27 -6.18 7.87 -0.98
N ALA A 28 -5.93 8.99 -0.28
CA ALA A 28 -4.86 9.90 -0.64
C ALA A 28 -3.48 9.21 -0.56
N LEU A 29 -3.21 8.42 0.49
CA LEU A 29 -1.97 7.65 0.62
C LEU A 29 -1.80 6.64 -0.52
N ILE A 30 -2.87 5.92 -0.87
CA ILE A 30 -2.85 4.95 -1.98
C ILE A 30 -2.59 5.66 -3.31
N ALA A 31 -3.32 6.75 -3.59
CA ALA A 31 -3.17 7.50 -4.83
C ALA A 31 -1.78 8.13 -4.96
N PHE A 32 -1.27 8.72 -3.87
CA PHE A 32 0.06 9.31 -3.81
C PHE A 32 1.13 8.23 -4.03
N GLY A 33 1.08 7.14 -3.26
CA GLY A 33 2.02 6.03 -3.40
C GLY A 33 2.01 5.41 -4.80
N PHE A 34 0.81 5.18 -5.36
CA PHE A 34 0.68 4.68 -6.73
C PHE A 34 1.30 5.63 -7.75
N LEU A 35 1.00 6.93 -7.68
CA LEU A 35 1.47 7.91 -8.65
C LEU A 35 3.00 7.99 -8.66
N PHE A 36 3.63 8.16 -7.50
CA PHE A 36 5.09 8.28 -7.43
C PHE A 36 5.82 6.98 -7.76
N ASN A 37 5.34 5.84 -7.27
CA ASN A 37 5.96 4.54 -7.60
C ASN A 37 5.78 4.23 -9.08
N PHE A 38 4.60 4.47 -9.66
CA PHE A 38 4.36 4.23 -11.08
C PHE A 38 5.21 5.15 -11.95
N SER A 39 5.30 6.45 -11.61
CA SER A 39 6.16 7.39 -12.32
C SER A 39 7.63 6.98 -12.25
N ALA A 40 8.11 6.56 -11.08
CA ALA A 40 9.49 6.11 -10.91
C ALA A 40 9.84 4.87 -11.72
N LEU A 41 8.88 3.97 -11.93
CA LEU A 41 9.08 2.77 -12.73
C LEU A 41 8.94 3.02 -14.23
N SER A 42 8.18 4.03 -14.62
CA SER A 42 7.83 4.31 -16.01
C SER A 42 8.74 5.35 -16.67
N PHE A 43 9.27 6.30 -15.89
CA PHE A 43 10.05 7.43 -16.40
C PHE A 43 11.50 7.37 -15.94
N ASP A 44 12.40 7.77 -16.84
CA ASP A 44 13.80 7.99 -16.55
C ASP A 44 13.98 9.45 -16.14
N PHE A 45 13.98 9.70 -14.82
CA PHE A 45 13.98 11.06 -14.28
C PHE A 45 15.25 11.85 -14.63
N GLU A 46 16.40 11.19 -14.81
CA GLU A 46 17.64 11.85 -15.24
C GLU A 46 17.50 12.40 -16.67
N LYS A 47 16.88 11.63 -17.58
CA LYS A 47 16.60 12.09 -18.95
C LYS A 47 15.58 13.21 -19.02
N MET A 48 14.76 13.38 -17.97
CA MET A 48 13.83 14.49 -17.85
C MET A 48 14.46 15.74 -17.22
N GLY A 49 15.76 15.70 -16.90
CA GLY A 49 16.47 16.81 -16.27
C GLY A 49 16.14 17.00 -14.78
N ILE A 50 15.51 16.00 -14.16
CA ILE A 50 15.20 16.04 -12.72
C ILE A 50 16.45 15.56 -11.96
N PRO A 51 16.92 16.34 -10.95
CA PRO A 51 18.06 15.93 -10.14
C PRO A 51 17.84 14.58 -9.47
N LEU A 52 18.93 13.81 -9.32
CA LEU A 52 18.90 12.49 -8.72
C LEU A 52 18.42 12.55 -7.25
N GLU A 53 18.81 13.57 -6.47
CA GLU A 53 18.35 13.70 -5.09
C GLU A 53 16.84 13.88 -5.00
N VAL A 54 16.27 14.72 -5.86
CA VAL A 54 14.81 14.97 -5.91
C VAL A 54 14.07 13.69 -6.30
N SER A 55 14.58 12.98 -7.30
CA SER A 55 14.02 11.69 -7.75
C SER A 55 14.01 10.66 -6.62
N ASN A 56 15.11 10.53 -5.88
CA ASN A 56 15.22 9.61 -4.75
C ASN A 56 14.23 9.96 -3.62
N VAL A 57 14.02 11.24 -3.35
CA VAL A 57 13.03 11.68 -2.35
C VAL A 57 11.61 11.33 -2.79
N LEU A 58 11.26 11.60 -4.05
CA LEU A 58 9.93 11.28 -4.58
C LEU A 58 9.63 9.78 -4.56
N ILE A 59 10.61 8.96 -4.97
CA ILE A 59 10.53 7.50 -4.90
C ILE A 59 10.34 7.05 -3.45
N SER A 60 11.15 7.57 -2.53
CA SER A 60 11.06 7.20 -1.11
C SER A 60 9.70 7.53 -0.51
N LEU A 61 9.14 8.71 -0.83
CA LEU A 61 7.80 9.10 -0.40
C LEU A 61 6.71 8.20 -0.99
N GLY A 62 6.84 7.83 -2.27
CA GLY A 62 5.96 6.86 -2.91
C GLY A 62 5.97 5.50 -2.22
N LEU A 63 7.15 4.97 -1.92
CA LEU A 63 7.31 3.68 -1.25
C LEU A 63 6.76 3.71 0.19
N ILE A 64 7.08 4.75 0.96
CA ILE A 64 6.61 4.91 2.35
C ILE A 64 5.08 5.03 2.40
N SER A 65 4.48 5.84 1.53
CA SER A 65 3.02 6.01 1.50
C SER A 65 2.30 4.72 1.11
N SER A 66 2.78 3.98 0.10
CA SER A 66 2.26 2.65 -0.25
C SER A 66 2.43 1.64 0.88
N PHE A 67 3.56 1.66 1.58
CA PHE A 67 3.81 0.78 2.72
C PHE A 67 2.84 1.05 3.87
N ILE A 68 2.69 2.32 4.28
CA ILE A 68 1.76 2.72 5.35
C ILE A 68 0.33 2.32 5.00
N ALA A 69 -0.13 2.61 3.77
CA ALA A 69 -1.46 2.23 3.31
C ALA A 69 -1.67 0.70 3.37
N THR A 70 -0.67 -0.07 2.95
CA THR A 70 -0.70 -1.55 2.98
C THR A 70 -0.85 -2.07 4.42
N ILE A 71 -0.06 -1.56 5.35
CA ILE A 71 -0.14 -1.95 6.77
C ILE A 71 -1.52 -1.61 7.35
N ILE A 72 -2.05 -0.40 7.09
CA ILE A 72 -3.38 0.00 7.55
C ILE A 72 -4.46 -0.95 7.01
N LEU A 73 -4.41 -1.30 5.73
CA LEU A 73 -5.37 -2.21 5.10
C LEU A 73 -5.27 -3.63 5.65
N ILE A 74 -4.06 -4.13 5.91
CA ILE A 74 -3.86 -5.44 6.56
C ILE A 74 -4.49 -5.43 7.95
N VAL A 75 -4.18 -4.42 8.77
CA VAL A 75 -4.76 -4.34 10.12
C VAL A 75 -6.28 -4.23 10.05
N ASP A 76 -6.84 -3.48 9.11
CA ASP A 76 -8.28 -3.36 8.91
C ASP A 76 -8.95 -4.72 8.62
N VAL A 77 -8.42 -5.50 7.68
CA VAL A 77 -9.02 -6.81 7.33
C VAL A 77 -8.95 -7.82 8.47
N PHE A 78 -7.90 -7.77 9.29
CA PHE A 78 -7.77 -8.61 10.48
C PHE A 78 -8.69 -8.16 11.62
N LYS A 79 -8.69 -6.85 11.93
CA LYS A 79 -9.49 -6.24 13.00
C LYS A 79 -10.99 -6.41 12.74
N ASN A 80 -11.41 -6.33 11.49
CA ASN A 80 -12.81 -6.50 11.09
C ASN A 80 -13.20 -7.94 10.71
N ASN A 81 -12.29 -8.90 10.89
CA ASN A 81 -12.47 -10.31 10.53
C ASN A 81 -13.08 -10.50 9.13
N VAL A 82 -12.57 -9.74 8.16
CA VAL A 82 -13.09 -9.73 6.78
C VAL A 82 -12.94 -11.13 6.18
N ASN A 83 -13.95 -11.57 5.43
CA ASN A 83 -13.88 -12.86 4.74
C ASN A 83 -12.68 -12.86 3.77
N ALA A 84 -11.96 -13.98 3.71
CA ALA A 84 -10.74 -14.11 2.94
C ALA A 84 -9.61 -13.11 3.31
N LYS A 85 -9.54 -12.63 4.57
CA LYS A 85 -8.48 -11.74 5.08
C LYS A 85 -7.05 -12.15 4.70
N TYR A 86 -6.76 -13.46 4.64
CA TYR A 86 -5.45 -13.98 4.21
C TYR A 86 -5.19 -13.73 2.72
N ILE A 87 -6.19 -13.95 1.87
CA ILE A 87 -6.10 -13.67 0.42
C ILE A 87 -5.91 -12.17 0.20
N TRP A 88 -6.68 -11.33 0.91
CA TRP A 88 -6.51 -9.87 0.85
C TRP A 88 -5.12 -9.42 1.30
N THR A 89 -4.59 -9.98 2.38
CA THR A 89 -3.23 -9.69 2.87
C THR A 89 -2.19 -10.06 1.81
N VAL A 90 -2.30 -11.23 1.20
CA VAL A 90 -1.42 -11.64 0.11
C VAL A 90 -1.54 -10.68 -1.07
N ALA A 91 -2.76 -10.29 -1.47
CA ALA A 91 -2.97 -9.33 -2.56
C ALA A 91 -2.34 -7.95 -2.26
N PHE A 92 -2.49 -7.44 -1.03
CA PHE A 92 -1.88 -6.18 -0.61
C PHE A 92 -0.34 -6.26 -0.66
N LEU A 93 0.25 -7.35 -0.17
CA LEU A 93 1.70 -7.56 -0.21
C LEU A 93 2.22 -7.83 -1.64
N PHE A 94 1.41 -8.44 -2.51
CA PHE A 94 1.77 -8.72 -3.89
C PHE A 94 2.01 -7.45 -4.72
N SER A 95 1.41 -6.32 -4.32
CA SER A 95 1.70 -5.02 -4.92
C SER A 95 3.19 -4.64 -4.80
N GLY A 96 3.91 -5.10 -3.77
CA GLY A 96 5.35 -4.95 -3.64
C GLY A 96 6.16 -5.87 -4.57
N GLY A 97 5.63 -7.07 -4.87
CA GLY A 97 6.24 -8.01 -5.81
C GLY A 97 6.30 -7.46 -7.24
N LEU A 98 5.30 -6.68 -7.65
CA LEU A 98 5.29 -5.95 -8.92
C LEU A 98 6.46 -4.96 -9.02
N ILE A 99 6.76 -4.22 -7.94
CA ILE A 99 7.90 -3.29 -7.90
C ILE A 99 9.23 -4.04 -8.05
N GLY A 100 9.36 -5.21 -7.41
CA GLY A 100 10.53 -6.09 -7.53
C GLY A 100 10.81 -6.53 -8.97
N PHE A 101 9.78 -6.81 -9.77
CA PHE A 101 9.94 -7.13 -11.19
C PHE A 101 10.61 -6.00 -11.98
N PHE A 102 10.18 -4.75 -11.77
CA PHE A 102 10.79 -3.61 -12.46
C PHE A 102 12.21 -3.33 -11.98
N TYR A 103 12.48 -3.49 -10.68
CA TYR A 103 13.85 -3.43 -10.16
C TYR A 103 14.76 -4.44 -10.87
N LEU A 104 14.32 -5.70 -10.97
CA LEU A 104 15.11 -6.74 -11.64
C LEU A 104 15.34 -6.44 -13.12
N ARG A 105 14.33 -5.89 -13.82
CA ARG A 105 14.43 -5.49 -15.23
C ARG A 105 15.45 -4.36 -15.45
N SER A 106 15.54 -3.42 -14.53
CA SER A 106 16.43 -2.25 -14.61
C SER A 106 17.67 -2.39 -13.72
N ARG A 107 17.96 -3.59 -13.21
CA ARG A 107 18.99 -3.83 -12.19
C ARG A 107 20.37 -3.38 -12.64
N ASP A 108 20.75 -3.68 -13.88
CA ASP A 108 22.08 -3.36 -14.40
C ASP A 108 22.28 -1.84 -14.56
N TYR A 109 21.20 -1.11 -14.86
CA TYR A 109 21.22 0.36 -14.88
C TYR A 109 21.52 0.93 -13.49
N TYR A 110 20.78 0.48 -12.47
CA TYR A 110 20.99 0.93 -11.09
C TYR A 110 22.36 0.53 -10.52
N LEU A 111 22.85 -0.67 -10.85
CA LEU A 111 24.18 -1.11 -10.42
C LEU A 111 25.31 -0.31 -11.07
N LYS A 112 25.17 0.09 -12.34
CA LYS A 112 26.16 0.91 -13.03
C LYS A 112 26.27 2.30 -12.40
N ILE A 113 25.14 2.91 -12.03
CA ILE A 113 25.10 4.22 -11.35
C ILE A 113 25.73 4.15 -9.96
N SER A 114 25.52 3.07 -9.20
CA SER A 114 26.07 2.97 -7.83
C SER A 114 27.60 2.81 -7.73
N ASN A 115 28.24 2.40 -8.83
CA ASN A 115 29.69 2.15 -8.89
C ASN A 115 30.49 3.30 -9.51
N GLN A 116 29.83 4.44 -9.78
CA GLN A 116 30.44 5.69 -10.21
C GLN A 116 30.53 6.67 -9.04
#